data_AF-A0A7I7JHG8-F1
#
_entry.id   AF-A0A7I7JHG8-F1
#
_cell.length_a   1.000
_cell.length_b   1.000
_cell.length_c   1.000
_cell.angle_alpha   90.00
_cell.angle_beta   90.00
_cell.angle_gamma   90.00
#
_symmetry.space_group_name_H-M   'P 1'
#
loop_
_entity.id
_entity.type
_entity.pdbx_description
1 polymer ?
#
loop_
_entity_poly.entity_id
_entity_poly.type
_entity_poly.pdbx_seq_one_letter_code
_entity_poly.pdbx_strand_id
1 'polypeptide(L)'
;MTRSATVLAALRDTGFITYREQRFGPANAAVVITGGALPDDAGSAGVSVARFAAALAPHGSATVLAGRDGCASGTAAVAMARTDSVAAAVSTVDDVDVESGRITTVMAVSSLIEGGHSGQYGIGHGAGSVTIAQ
;
A
#
# COMPACT_ATOMS: atom_id res chain seq x y z
N MET A 1 12.83 17.76 -21.95
CA MET A 1 12.55 17.91 -20.51
C MET A 1 11.11 17.49 -20.28
N THR A 2 10.86 16.42 -19.53
CA THR A 2 9.51 15.88 -19.33
C THR A 2 8.69 16.83 -18.45
N ARG A 3 7.37 16.97 -18.67
CA ARG A 3 6.49 17.88 -17.92
C ARG A 3 6.67 17.82 -16.40
N SER A 4 6.85 16.63 -15.83
CA SER A 4 7.05 16.46 -14.37
C SER A 4 8.35 17.11 -13.84
N ALA A 5 9.43 17.10 -14.63
CA ALA A 5 10.70 17.69 -14.20
C ALA A 5 10.60 19.22 -14.02
N THR A 6 9.77 19.88 -14.84
CA THR A 6 9.51 21.32 -14.73
C THR A 6 8.71 21.67 -13.47
N VAL A 7 7.72 20.85 -13.11
CA VAL A 7 6.91 21.07 -11.89
C VAL A 7 7.75 20.87 -10.63
N LEU A 8 8.54 19.79 -10.57
CA LEU A 8 9.44 19.52 -9.44
C LEU A 8 10.48 20.62 -9.25
N ALA A 9 11.07 21.11 -10.35
CA ALA A 9 12.01 22.23 -10.30
C ALA A 9 11.34 23.50 -9.74
N ALA A 10 10.16 23.86 -10.23
CA ALA A 10 9.44 25.04 -9.74
C ALA A 10 9.09 24.95 -8.24
N LEU A 11 8.66 23.77 -7.76
CA LEU A 11 8.35 23.54 -6.35
C LEU A 11 9.60 23.60 -5.45
N ARG A 12 10.76 23.15 -5.95
CA ARG A 12 12.03 23.26 -5.23
C ARG A 12 12.53 24.70 -5.19
N ASP A 13 12.51 25.38 -6.33
CA ASP A 13 13.04 26.73 -6.46
C ASP A 13 12.21 27.74 -5.62
N THR A 14 10.95 27.41 -5.32
CA THR A 14 10.07 28.15 -4.40
C THR A 14 10.16 27.69 -2.94
N GLY A 15 10.94 26.65 -2.64
CA GLY A 15 11.19 26.16 -1.29
C GLY A 15 10.12 25.24 -0.71
N PHE A 16 9.13 24.80 -1.49
CA PHE A 16 8.09 23.89 -1.01
C PHE A 16 8.59 22.45 -0.83
N ILE A 17 9.60 22.03 -1.60
CA ILE A 17 10.20 20.70 -1.50
C ILE A 17 11.73 20.78 -1.58
N THR A 18 12.41 19.83 -0.95
CA THR A 18 13.86 19.61 -1.09
C THR A 18 14.13 18.21 -1.62
N TYR A 19 15.02 18.11 -2.61
CA TYR A 19 15.48 16.83 -3.14
C TYR A 19 16.93 16.94 -3.61
N ARG A 20 17.71 15.87 -3.46
CA ARG A 20 19.15 15.87 -3.78
C ARG A 20 19.44 15.57 -5.26
N GLU A 21 18.54 14.86 -5.94
CA GLU A 21 18.78 14.35 -7.29
C GLU A 21 17.99 15.13 -8.35
N GLN A 22 18.64 15.54 -9.44
CA GLN A 22 17.97 16.29 -10.53
C GLN A 22 17.04 15.43 -11.39
N ARG A 23 17.09 14.10 -11.26
CA ARG A 23 16.32 13.17 -12.06
C ARG A 23 15.88 12.00 -11.18
N PHE A 24 14.58 11.87 -11.00
CA PHE A 24 13.99 10.72 -10.33
C PHE A 24 13.90 9.57 -11.33
N GLY A 25 14.31 8.37 -10.91
CA GLY A 25 13.95 7.15 -11.62
C GLY A 25 12.43 6.94 -11.60
N PRO A 26 11.88 6.06 -12.45
CA PRO A 26 10.50 5.61 -12.28
C PRO A 26 10.30 5.06 -10.86
N ALA A 27 9.10 5.27 -10.30
CA ALA A 27 8.77 4.72 -9.00
C ALA A 27 8.91 3.19 -9.03
N ASN A 28 9.65 2.62 -8.08
CA ASN A 28 9.90 1.18 -8.00
C ASN A 28 9.05 0.49 -6.91
N ALA A 29 8.17 1.23 -6.26
CA ALA A 29 7.27 0.73 -5.21
C ALA A 29 5.96 1.50 -5.22
N ALA A 30 4.88 0.83 -4.83
CA ALA A 30 3.56 1.43 -4.66
C ALA A 30 2.96 1.07 -3.29
N VAL A 31 2.40 2.08 -2.62
CA VAL A 31 1.58 1.90 -1.41
C VAL A 31 0.21 2.47 -1.69
N VAL A 32 -0.82 1.62 -1.63
CA VAL A 32 -2.21 2.00 -1.76
C VAL A 32 -2.80 2.09 -0.36
N ILE A 33 -3.20 3.30 0.05
CA ILE A 33 -3.86 3.53 1.34
C ILE A 33 -5.37 3.60 1.09
N THR A 34 -6.11 2.69 1.70
CA THR A 34 -7.57 2.61 1.62
C THR A 34 -8.24 3.02 2.92
N GLY A 35 -9.57 3.01 2.93
CA GLY A 35 -10.39 3.23 4.12
C GLY A 35 -10.34 2.06 5.11
N GLY A 36 -11.27 2.11 6.07
CA GLY A 36 -11.47 1.04 7.05
C GLY A 36 -12.52 0.05 6.59
N ALA A 37 -13.38 -0.37 7.51
CA ALA A 37 -14.57 -1.15 7.18
C ALA A 37 -15.44 -0.47 6.11
N LEU A 38 -16.04 -1.29 5.25
CA LEU A 38 -17.06 -0.87 4.30
C LEU A 38 -18.43 -1.39 4.76
N PRO A 39 -19.54 -0.68 4.46
CA PRO A 39 -20.87 -1.20 4.72
C PRO A 39 -21.17 -2.41 3.82
N ASP A 40 -22.11 -3.27 4.23
CA ASP A 40 -22.44 -4.51 3.52
C ASP A 40 -22.96 -4.27 2.09
N ASP A 41 -23.51 -3.09 1.81
CA ASP A 41 -24.01 -2.68 0.50
C ASP A 41 -22.96 -1.95 -0.36
N ALA A 42 -21.68 -1.93 0.05
CA ALA A 42 -20.58 -1.33 -0.70
C ALA A 42 -20.27 -2.02 -2.04
N GLY A 43 -20.94 -3.15 -2.34
CA GLY A 43 -20.84 -3.86 -3.60
C GLY A 43 -19.40 -4.31 -3.90
N SER A 44 -18.91 -3.98 -5.10
CA SER A 44 -17.58 -4.41 -5.55
C SER A 44 -16.44 -3.48 -5.17
N ALA A 45 -16.68 -2.45 -4.33
CA ALA A 45 -15.68 -1.41 -4.05
C ALA A 45 -14.36 -1.99 -3.49
N GLY A 46 -14.44 -2.89 -2.51
CA GLY A 46 -13.24 -3.51 -1.93
C GLY A 46 -12.45 -4.36 -2.93
N VAL A 47 -13.16 -5.18 -3.73
CA VAL A 47 -12.53 -5.98 -4.80
C VAL A 47 -11.88 -5.10 -5.87
N SER A 48 -12.53 -4.00 -6.25
CA SER A 48 -11.98 -3.06 -7.22
C SER A 48 -10.67 -2.44 -6.71
N VAL A 49 -10.59 -2.04 -5.44
CA VAL A 49 -9.36 -1.51 -4.84
C VAL A 49 -8.29 -2.59 -4.72
N ALA A 50 -8.65 -3.80 -4.31
CA ALA A 50 -7.73 -4.93 -4.23
C ALA A 50 -7.08 -5.24 -5.60
N ARG A 51 -7.89 -5.30 -6.66
CA ARG A 51 -7.40 -5.55 -8.03
C ARG A 51 -6.61 -4.38 -8.59
N PHE A 52 -6.99 -3.15 -8.24
CA PHE A 52 -6.20 -1.97 -8.59
C PHE A 52 -4.81 -2.03 -7.97
N ALA A 53 -4.69 -2.35 -6.68
CA ALA A 53 -3.40 -2.54 -6.03
C ALA A 53 -2.61 -3.67 -6.73
N ALA A 54 -3.23 -4.82 -6.97
CA ALA A 54 -2.58 -5.94 -7.64
C ALA A 54 -2.10 -5.62 -9.07
N ALA A 55 -2.82 -4.76 -9.80
CA ALA A 55 -2.41 -4.31 -11.13
C ALA A 55 -1.12 -3.47 -11.10
N LEU A 56 -0.73 -2.91 -9.95
CA LEU A 56 0.55 -2.20 -9.79
C LEU A 56 1.73 -3.16 -9.59
N ALA A 57 1.50 -4.38 -9.12
CA ALA A 57 2.54 -5.32 -8.75
C ALA A 57 3.53 -5.66 -9.90
N PRO A 58 3.10 -5.84 -11.17
CA PRO A 58 4.03 -6.08 -12.27
C PRO A 58 4.91 -4.88 -12.65
N HIS A 59 4.65 -3.70 -12.10
CA HIS A 59 5.29 -2.43 -12.49
C HIS A 59 6.33 -1.92 -11.48
N GLY A 60 6.62 -2.67 -10.41
CA GLY A 60 7.64 -2.32 -9.43
C GLY A 60 8.08 -3.51 -8.59
N SER A 61 9.05 -3.29 -7.71
CA SER A 61 9.57 -4.31 -6.78
C SER A 61 8.72 -4.48 -5.53
N ALA A 62 7.82 -3.54 -5.22
CA ALA A 62 6.97 -3.62 -4.04
C ALA A 62 5.57 -3.05 -4.29
N THR A 63 4.55 -3.76 -3.82
CA THR A 63 3.17 -3.28 -3.77
C THR A 63 2.54 -3.65 -2.43
N VAL A 64 2.10 -2.64 -1.70
CA VAL A 64 1.46 -2.79 -0.39
C VAL A 64 0.07 -2.13 -0.42
N LEU A 65 -0.95 -2.87 0.02
CA LEU A 65 -2.29 -2.36 0.28
C LEU A 65 -2.48 -2.23 1.80
N ALA A 66 -2.59 -0.99 2.28
CA ALA A 66 -2.77 -0.69 3.69
C ALA A 66 -4.14 -0.05 3.94
N GLY A 67 -4.87 -0.49 4.95
CA GLY A 67 -6.17 0.07 5.31
C GLY A 67 -6.25 0.51 6.77
N ARG A 68 -7.30 1.28 7.09
CA ARG A 68 -7.57 1.70 8.47
C ARG A 68 -8.29 0.59 9.26
N ASP A 69 -8.57 0.84 10.54
CA ASP A 69 -9.39 -0.03 11.38
C ASP A 69 -10.61 -0.61 10.64
N GLY A 70 -10.78 -1.93 10.76
CA GLY A 70 -11.83 -2.70 10.10
C GLY A 70 -11.61 -3.02 8.61
N CYS A 71 -10.50 -2.60 7.99
CA CYS A 71 -10.23 -2.86 6.56
C CYS A 71 -10.05 -4.35 6.19
N ALA A 72 -9.75 -5.18 7.18
CA ALA A 72 -9.58 -6.63 7.04
C ALA A 72 -10.85 -7.44 7.37
N SER A 73 -12.01 -6.78 7.38
CA SER A 73 -13.31 -7.43 7.60
C SER A 73 -14.28 -7.21 6.45
N GLY A 74 -15.25 -8.12 6.33
CA GLY A 74 -16.35 -8.02 5.37
C GLY A 74 -15.89 -7.85 3.93
N THR A 75 -16.45 -6.87 3.24
CA THR A 75 -16.16 -6.56 1.83
C THR A 75 -15.08 -5.47 1.67
N ALA A 76 -14.38 -5.11 2.75
CA ALA A 76 -13.35 -4.09 2.72
C ALA A 76 -12.11 -4.53 1.89
N ALA A 77 -11.36 -3.56 1.39
CA ALA A 77 -10.34 -3.81 0.37
C ALA A 77 -9.23 -4.77 0.82
N VAL A 78 -8.78 -4.69 2.08
CA VAL A 78 -7.75 -5.61 2.58
C VAL A 78 -8.31 -7.03 2.74
N ALA A 79 -9.52 -7.16 3.30
CA ALA A 79 -10.22 -8.45 3.39
C ALA A 79 -10.33 -9.11 2.01
N MET A 80 -10.81 -8.36 1.01
CA MET A 80 -10.99 -8.87 -0.34
C MET A 80 -9.66 -9.23 -1.00
N ALA A 81 -8.59 -8.45 -0.81
CA ALA A 81 -7.27 -8.77 -1.35
C ALA A 81 -6.71 -10.09 -0.81
N ARG A 82 -7.00 -10.44 0.46
CA ARG A 82 -6.55 -11.69 1.08
C ARG A 82 -7.31 -12.92 0.60
N THR A 83 -8.57 -12.75 0.19
CA THR A 83 -9.45 -13.85 -0.26
C THR A 83 -9.54 -14.01 -1.78
N ASP A 84 -9.15 -13.00 -2.56
CA ASP A 84 -9.15 -13.02 -4.03
C ASP A 84 -7.88 -13.68 -4.58
N SER A 85 -7.84 -14.00 -5.87
CA SER A 85 -6.69 -14.64 -6.51
C SER A 85 -5.44 -13.75 -6.55
N VAL A 86 -5.59 -12.46 -6.23
CA VAL A 86 -4.49 -11.49 -6.17
C VAL A 86 -3.69 -11.51 -4.88
N ALA A 87 -4.02 -12.36 -3.90
CA ALA A 87 -3.39 -12.37 -2.57
C ALA A 87 -1.86 -12.51 -2.60
N ALA A 88 -1.30 -13.24 -3.57
CA ALA A 88 0.14 -13.41 -3.71
C ALA A 88 0.84 -12.19 -4.36
N ALA A 89 0.10 -11.31 -5.02
CA ALA A 89 0.64 -10.18 -5.77
C ALA A 89 0.91 -8.94 -4.90
N VAL A 90 0.26 -8.84 -3.73
CA VAL A 90 0.33 -7.65 -2.87
C VAL A 90 0.55 -8.03 -1.42
N SER A 91 1.38 -7.25 -0.71
CA SER A 91 1.36 -7.32 0.75
C SER A 91 0.17 -6.53 1.30
N THR A 92 -0.43 -7.00 2.39
CA THR A 92 -1.55 -6.32 3.04
C THR A 92 -1.22 -5.93 4.46
N VAL A 93 -1.62 -4.74 4.88
CA VAL A 93 -1.39 -4.22 6.25
C VAL A 93 -2.68 -3.63 6.81
N ASP A 94 -3.04 -4.04 8.02
CA ASP A 94 -4.19 -3.51 8.75
C ASP A 94 -3.79 -2.29 9.59
N ASP A 95 -4.78 -1.49 10.01
CA ASP A 95 -4.66 -0.45 11.04
C ASP A 95 -3.58 0.62 10.75
N VAL A 96 -3.48 1.08 9.50
CA VAL A 96 -2.53 2.13 9.10
C VAL A 96 -2.80 3.50 9.77
N ASP A 97 -3.94 3.65 10.45
CA ASP A 97 -4.25 4.81 11.27
C ASP A 97 -3.55 4.80 12.64
N VAL A 98 -3.02 3.66 13.09
CA VAL A 98 -2.17 3.57 14.29
C VAL A 98 -0.68 3.54 13.96
N GLU A 99 0.18 3.73 14.96
CA GLU A 99 1.64 3.78 14.78
C GLU A 99 2.22 2.45 14.25
N SER A 100 1.82 1.33 14.85
CA SER A 100 2.31 0.00 14.48
C SER A 100 1.96 -0.38 13.03
N GLY A 101 0.77 -0.03 12.56
CA GLY A 101 0.35 -0.23 11.16
C GLY A 101 1.17 0.62 10.18
N ARG A 102 1.49 1.87 10.53
CA ARG A 102 2.38 2.73 9.72
C ARG A 102 3.79 2.17 9.63
N ILE A 103 4.37 1.75 10.75
CA ILE A 103 5.70 1.13 10.78
C ILE A 103 5.71 -0.14 9.93
N THR A 104 4.72 -1.01 10.12
CA THR A 104 4.60 -2.27 9.38
C THR A 104 4.41 -2.03 7.87
N THR A 105 3.68 -1.00 7.47
CA THR A 105 3.55 -0.61 6.06
C THR A 105 4.91 -0.29 5.44
N VAL A 106 5.75 0.47 6.14
CA VAL A 106 7.11 0.81 5.66
C VAL A 106 8.01 -0.44 5.64
N MET A 107 7.95 -1.27 6.67
CA MET A 107 8.73 -2.52 6.71
C MET A 107 8.31 -3.51 5.62
N ALA A 108 7.02 -3.61 5.30
CA ALA A 108 6.52 -4.44 4.22
C ALA A 108 7.06 -3.97 2.86
N VAL A 109 7.12 -2.65 2.63
CA VAL A 109 7.78 -2.09 1.43
C VAL A 109 9.27 -2.45 1.40
N SER A 110 10.00 -2.26 2.50
CA SER A 110 11.44 -2.58 2.58
C SER A 110 11.69 -4.06 2.28
N SER A 111 10.93 -4.95 2.92
CA SER A 111 11.05 -6.40 2.73
C SER A 111 10.82 -6.81 1.28
N LEU A 112 9.80 -6.27 0.61
CA LEU A 112 9.53 -6.56 -0.80
C LEU A 112 10.66 -6.03 -1.72
N ILE A 113 11.16 -4.82 -1.47
CA ILE A 113 12.28 -4.24 -2.22
C ILE A 113 13.55 -5.10 -2.06
N GLU A 114 13.74 -5.71 -0.89
CA GLU A 114 14.86 -6.61 -0.58
C GLU A 114 14.67 -8.03 -1.14
N GLY A 115 13.59 -8.30 -1.89
CA GLY A 115 13.31 -9.60 -2.51
C GLY A 115 12.48 -10.55 -1.64
N GLY A 116 11.85 -10.02 -0.57
CA GLY A 116 10.87 -10.73 0.22
C GLY A 116 9.59 -11.07 -0.57
N HIS A 117 8.78 -11.96 0.01
CA HIS A 117 7.51 -12.36 -0.57
C HIS A 117 6.36 -11.50 -0.03
N SER A 118 5.27 -11.39 -0.79
CA SER A 118 4.04 -10.76 -0.33
C SER A 118 3.53 -11.40 0.97
N GLY A 119 3.22 -10.57 1.96
CA GLY A 119 2.77 -10.99 3.28
C GLY A 119 1.44 -10.35 3.70
N GLN A 120 0.77 -10.97 4.68
CA GLN A 120 -0.46 -10.46 5.27
C GLN A 120 -0.20 -10.10 6.73
N TYR A 121 -0.17 -8.81 7.02
CA TYR A 121 0.22 -8.26 8.33
C TYR A 121 -0.95 -7.57 9.00
N GLY A 122 -1.11 -7.81 10.29
CA GLY A 122 -2.22 -7.24 11.05
C GLY A 122 -2.78 -8.23 12.06
N ILE A 123 -3.99 -7.92 12.48
CA ILE A 123 -4.80 -8.70 13.42
C ILE A 123 -6.13 -9.13 12.80
N GLY A 124 -6.45 -8.67 11.59
CA GLY A 124 -7.62 -9.10 10.85
C GLY A 124 -7.49 -10.50 10.24
N HIS A 125 -8.61 -11.00 9.72
CA HIS A 125 -8.67 -12.35 9.15
C HIS A 125 -7.67 -12.53 8.00
N GLY A 126 -7.01 -13.69 7.96
CA GLY A 126 -5.95 -14.01 6.99
C GLY A 126 -4.54 -13.53 7.36
N ALA A 127 -4.37 -12.68 8.39
CA ALA A 127 -3.04 -12.24 8.81
C ALA A 127 -2.16 -13.45 9.23
N GLY A 128 -1.02 -13.61 8.55
CA GLY A 128 -0.02 -14.64 8.83
C GLY A 128 1.10 -14.15 9.76
N SER A 129 1.14 -12.84 10.05
CA SER A 129 2.11 -12.21 10.92
C SER A 129 1.45 -11.06 11.69
N VAL A 130 1.67 -11.02 13.00
CA VAL A 130 1.17 -9.97 13.88
C VAL A 130 2.04 -8.72 13.71
N THR A 131 1.40 -7.58 13.44
CA THR A 131 2.02 -6.25 13.46
C THR A 131 2.72 -6.02 14.81
N ILE A 132 3.82 -5.25 14.84
CA ILE A 132 4.57 -4.93 16.07
C ILE A 132 3.60 -4.57 17.21
N ALA A 133 3.69 -5.30 18.33
CA ALA A 133 2.88 -5.06 19.51
C ALA A 133 3.16 -3.66 20.08
N GLN A 134 2.09 -2.97 20.52
CA GLN A 134 2.16 -1.63 21.12
C GLN A 134 2.85 -1.63 22.48
#